data_AF-A0A7C2QPQ8-F1
#
_entry.id   AF-A0A7C2QPQ8-F1
#
_cell.length_a   1.000
_cell.length_b   1.000
_cell.length_c   1.000
_cell.angle_alpha   90.00
_cell.angle_beta   90.00
_cell.angle_gamma   90.00
#
_symmetry.space_group_name_H-M   'P 1'
#
loop_
_entity.id
_entity.type
_entity.pdbx_description
1 polymer ?
#
loop_
_entity_poly.entity_id
_entity_poly.type
_entity_poly.pdbx_seq_one_letter_code
_entity_poly.pdbx_strand_id
1 'polypeptide(L)'
;RGLISDGDVSVKPVVGTSRGRARKIALQKAKGRRRGQGSRKGAKGARFPRKKRWMVTIRAVRKELTSLRESGEIESSTYRRLYLLAKGGTFKSRAHLRHYIKEHDFIKG
;
A
#
# COMPACT_ATOMS: atom_id res chain seq x y z
N ARG A 1 -23.33 43.94 -20.18
CA ARG A 1 -22.12 43.14 -20.49
C ARG A 1 -21.14 43.85 -21.44
N GLY A 2 -21.51 44.96 -22.10
CA GLY A 2 -20.61 45.76 -22.96
C GLY A 2 -19.28 46.12 -22.31
N LEU A 3 -19.30 46.75 -21.14
CA LEU A 3 -18.08 47.13 -20.39
C LEU A 3 -17.13 45.97 -19.97
N ILE A 4 -17.61 44.72 -19.96
CA ILE A 4 -16.76 43.53 -19.74
C ILE A 4 -16.12 43.09 -21.06
N SER A 5 -16.87 43.21 -22.16
CA SER A 5 -16.41 42.93 -23.53
C SER A 5 -15.41 43.97 -24.03
N ASP A 6 -15.61 45.24 -23.65
CA ASP A 6 -14.77 46.38 -24.01
C ASP A 6 -13.49 46.45 -23.13
N GLY A 7 -13.44 45.65 -22.05
CA GLY A 7 -12.26 45.48 -21.20
C GLY A 7 -12.17 46.42 -19.99
N ASP A 8 -13.10 47.37 -19.87
CA ASP A 8 -13.14 48.36 -18.78
C ASP A 8 -13.38 47.73 -17.39
N VAL A 9 -14.10 46.60 -17.34
CA VAL A 9 -14.38 45.87 -16.10
C VAL A 9 -13.86 44.43 -16.21
N SER A 10 -12.85 44.10 -15.40
CA SER A 10 -12.27 42.75 -15.31
C SER A 10 -12.23 42.22 -13.87
N VAL A 11 -12.33 40.88 -13.74
CA VAL A 11 -12.19 40.20 -12.45
C VAL A 11 -10.71 39.90 -12.21
N LYS A 12 -10.21 40.28 -11.03
CA LYS A 12 -8.85 39.93 -10.64
C LYS A 12 -8.71 38.41 -10.50
N PRO A 13 -7.64 37.79 -11.04
CA PRO A 13 -7.42 36.37 -10.85
C PRO A 13 -7.24 36.06 -9.36
N VAL A 14 -7.78 34.92 -8.93
CA VAL A 14 -7.63 34.45 -7.54
C VAL A 14 -6.16 34.19 -7.24
N VAL A 15 -5.64 34.80 -6.18
CA VAL A 15 -4.27 34.56 -5.72
C VAL A 15 -4.19 33.20 -5.03
N GLY A 16 -3.58 32.22 -5.70
CA GLY A 16 -3.36 30.89 -5.15
C GLY A 16 -2.08 30.77 -4.33
N THR A 17 -2.03 29.86 -3.37
CA THR A 17 -0.79 29.51 -2.66
C THR A 17 0.04 28.50 -3.44
N SER A 18 1.33 28.78 -3.64
CA SER A 18 2.24 27.85 -4.32
C SER A 18 2.47 26.56 -3.52
N ARG A 19 2.45 25.42 -4.23
CA ARG A 19 2.79 24.10 -3.68
C ARG A 19 4.23 23.66 -3.99
N GLY A 20 5.06 24.51 -4.61
CA GLY A 20 6.40 24.15 -5.10
C GLY A 20 7.29 23.54 -4.01
N ARG A 21 7.39 24.19 -2.85
CA ARG A 21 8.15 23.67 -1.69
C ARG A 21 7.57 22.35 -1.18
N ALA A 22 6.25 22.25 -1.03
CA ALA A 22 5.59 21.03 -0.57
C ALA A 22 5.87 19.83 -1.50
N ARG A 23 5.83 20.03 -2.83
CA ARG A 23 6.17 19.00 -3.81
C ARG A 23 7.63 18.56 -3.72
N LYS A 24 8.57 19.51 -3.60
CA LYS A 24 10.00 19.20 -3.40
C LYS A 24 10.20 18.33 -2.15
N ILE A 25 9.52 18.63 -1.05
CA ILE A 25 9.58 17.83 0.18
C ILE A 25 8.99 16.43 -0.01
N ALA A 26 7.85 16.32 -0.70
CA ALA A 26 7.21 15.04 -0.98
C ALA A 26 8.13 14.11 -1.80
N LEU A 27 8.80 14.64 -2.83
CA LEU A 27 9.78 13.88 -3.62
C LEU A 27 10.95 13.36 -2.76
N GLN A 28 11.49 14.18 -1.86
CA GLN A 28 12.55 13.72 -0.94
C GLN A 28 12.04 12.64 0.02
N LYS A 29 10.81 12.75 0.52
CA LYS A 29 10.18 11.73 1.39
C LYS A 29 9.90 10.42 0.65
N ALA A 30 9.57 10.47 -0.64
CA ALA A 30 9.38 9.30 -1.50
C ALA A 30 10.70 8.52 -1.68
N LYS A 31 11.82 9.23 -1.84
CA LYS A 31 13.18 8.67 -1.87
C LYS A 31 13.66 8.12 -0.51
N GLY A 32 12.86 8.20 0.55
CA GLY A 32 13.22 7.74 1.89
C GLY A 32 13.91 8.78 2.78
N ARG A 33 14.25 9.97 2.28
CA ARG A 33 14.89 11.06 3.04
C ARG A 33 13.89 11.78 3.95
N ARG A 34 14.37 12.53 4.95
CA ARG A 34 13.54 13.28 5.93
C ARG A 34 12.57 12.38 6.72
N ARG A 35 12.97 11.14 7.01
CA ARG A 35 12.19 10.13 7.75
C ARG A 35 12.89 9.59 9.00
N GLY A 36 14.03 10.17 9.41
CA GLY A 36 14.78 9.78 10.62
C GLY A 36 14.03 10.04 11.92
N GLN A 37 14.59 9.58 13.06
CA GLN A 37 13.91 9.66 14.36
C GLN A 37 13.66 11.11 14.81
N GLY A 38 14.63 12.02 14.66
CA GLY A 38 14.45 13.44 15.02
C GLY A 38 13.38 14.18 14.19
N SER A 39 13.00 13.66 13.03
CA SER A 39 11.89 14.21 12.23
C SER A 39 10.52 13.62 12.61
N ARG A 40 10.48 12.62 13.51
CA ARG A 40 9.25 11.93 13.94
C ARG A 40 8.84 12.47 15.32
N LYS A 41 7.59 12.92 15.42
CA LYS A 41 7.01 13.45 16.67
C LYS A 41 5.99 12.51 17.34
N GLY A 42 5.53 11.46 16.64
CA GLY A 42 4.47 10.56 17.13
C GLY A 42 5.00 9.23 17.67
N ALA A 43 4.21 8.59 18.53
CA ALA A 43 4.54 7.30 19.16
C ALA A 43 4.74 6.13 18.17
N LYS A 44 5.39 5.06 18.65
CA LYS A 44 5.62 3.82 17.90
C LYS A 44 4.27 3.19 17.51
N GLY A 45 3.98 3.17 16.22
CA GLY A 45 2.73 2.63 15.67
C GLY A 45 1.69 3.68 15.28
N ALA A 46 1.84 4.96 15.65
CA ALA A 46 0.90 6.01 15.24
C ALA A 46 0.83 6.17 13.70
N ARG A 47 1.99 6.09 13.02
CA ARG A 47 2.06 6.20 11.55
C ARG A 47 1.64 4.91 10.83
N PHE A 48 1.75 3.75 11.50
CA PHE A 48 1.37 2.45 10.94
C PHE A 48 0.91 1.48 12.05
N PRO A 49 -0.39 1.56 12.42
CA PRO A 49 -0.94 0.81 13.56
C PRO A 49 -0.85 -0.71 13.39
N ARG A 50 -0.82 -1.44 14.51
CA ARG A 50 -0.71 -2.91 14.54
C ARG A 50 -1.80 -3.60 13.71
N LYS A 51 -3.07 -3.22 13.91
CA LYS A 51 -4.22 -3.77 13.17
C LYS A 51 -4.11 -3.51 11.66
N LYS A 52 -3.76 -2.28 11.27
CA LYS A 52 -3.56 -1.93 9.84
C LYS A 52 -2.44 -2.76 9.21
N ARG A 53 -1.33 -2.94 9.91
CA ARG A 53 -0.22 -3.80 9.47
C ARG A 53 -0.66 -5.23 9.25
N TRP A 54 -1.34 -5.83 10.22
CA TRP A 54 -1.87 -7.19 10.10
C TRP A 54 -2.85 -7.31 8.93
N MET A 55 -3.79 -6.38 8.78
CA MET A 55 -4.77 -6.38 7.68
C MET A 55 -4.09 -6.32 6.30
N VAL A 56 -3.07 -5.47 6.13
CA VAL A 56 -2.32 -5.37 4.86
C VAL A 56 -1.62 -6.70 4.55
N THR A 57 -0.95 -7.31 5.53
CA THR A 57 -0.25 -8.59 5.34
C THR A 57 -1.22 -9.72 5.01
N ILE A 58 -2.25 -9.93 5.84
CA ILE A 58 -3.15 -11.08 5.68
C ILE A 58 -3.98 -11.00 4.40
N ARG A 59 -4.42 -9.80 4.00
CA ARG A 59 -5.16 -9.61 2.74
C ARG A 59 -4.30 -9.90 1.53
N ALA A 60 -3.04 -9.46 1.54
CA ALA A 60 -2.11 -9.75 0.46
C ALA A 60 -1.82 -11.26 0.32
N VAL A 61 -1.62 -11.96 1.45
CA VAL A 61 -1.41 -13.41 1.50
C VAL A 61 -2.65 -14.17 1.02
N ARG A 62 -3.84 -13.80 1.49
CA ARG A 62 -5.09 -14.45 1.07
C ARG A 62 -5.42 -14.22 -0.40
N LYS A 63 -5.16 -13.01 -0.91
CA LYS A 63 -5.30 -12.73 -2.34
C LYS A 63 -4.40 -13.62 -3.19
N GLU A 64 -3.15 -13.81 -2.76
CA GLU A 64 -2.22 -14.74 -3.42
C GLU A 64 -2.76 -16.17 -3.44
N LEU A 65 -3.20 -16.69 -2.28
CA LEU A 65 -3.78 -18.02 -2.18
C LEU A 65 -5.00 -18.22 -3.08
N THR A 66 -5.88 -17.23 -3.16
CA THR A 66 -7.04 -17.27 -4.06
C THR A 66 -6.58 -17.34 -5.52
N SER A 67 -5.61 -16.51 -5.90
CA SER A 67 -5.04 -16.50 -7.26
C SER A 67 -4.44 -17.85 -7.64
N LEU A 68 -3.64 -18.47 -6.76
CA LEU A 68 -3.00 -19.78 -6.99
C LEU A 68 -4.03 -20.91 -7.10
N ARG A 69 -5.15 -20.81 -6.37
CA ARG A 69 -6.24 -21.79 -6.47
C ARG A 69 -7.01 -21.63 -7.78
N GLU A 70 -7.25 -20.39 -8.20
CA GLU A 70 -7.96 -20.08 -9.45
C GLU A 70 -7.13 -20.45 -10.69
N SER A 71 -5.80 -20.32 -10.64
CA SER A 71 -4.90 -20.79 -11.70
C SER A 71 -4.73 -22.32 -11.72
N GLY A 72 -5.17 -23.03 -10.68
CA GLY A 72 -5.02 -24.48 -10.56
C GLY A 72 -3.64 -24.95 -10.06
N GLU A 73 -2.73 -24.02 -9.73
CA GLU A 73 -1.40 -24.33 -9.20
C GLU A 73 -1.45 -25.05 -7.85
N ILE A 74 -2.51 -24.84 -7.06
CA ILE A 74 -2.73 -25.54 -5.80
C ILE A 74 -4.09 -26.22 -5.76
N GLU A 75 -4.13 -27.39 -5.12
CA GLU A 75 -5.37 -28.11 -4.85
C GLU A 75 -6.22 -27.39 -3.77
N SER A 76 -7.53 -27.68 -3.75
CA SER A 76 -8.46 -27.10 -2.78
C SER A 76 -8.14 -27.50 -1.32
N SER A 77 -7.66 -28.73 -1.11
CA SER A 77 -7.20 -29.24 0.19
C SER A 77 -6.00 -28.43 0.71
N THR A 78 -5.00 -28.22 -0.14
CA THR A 78 -3.80 -27.42 0.12
C THR A 78 -4.16 -25.97 0.40
N TYR A 79 -5.03 -25.36 -0.42
CA TYR A 79 -5.53 -24.00 -0.19
C TYR A 79 -6.12 -23.86 1.22
N ARG A 80 -6.96 -24.81 1.65
CA ARG A 80 -7.58 -24.77 2.97
C ARG A 80 -6.54 -24.83 4.09
N ARG A 81 -5.55 -25.71 4.00
CA ARG A 81 -4.45 -25.83 4.96
C ARG A 81 -3.64 -24.53 5.05
N LEU A 82 -3.20 -24.00 3.92
CA LEU A 82 -2.42 -22.77 3.86
C LEU A 82 -3.22 -21.56 4.34
N TYR A 83 -4.53 -21.51 4.09
CA TYR A 83 -5.40 -20.44 4.58
C TYR A 83 -5.49 -20.42 6.11
N LEU A 84 -5.57 -21.60 6.76
CA LEU A 84 -5.58 -21.72 8.22
C LEU A 84 -4.24 -21.27 8.82
N LEU A 85 -3.12 -21.69 8.21
CA LEU A 85 -1.79 -21.21 8.60
C LEU A 85 -1.65 -19.69 8.44
N ALA A 86 -2.17 -19.13 7.35
CA ALA A 86 -2.21 -17.69 7.14
C ALA A 86 -3.03 -16.97 8.22
N LYS A 87 -4.19 -17.51 8.62
CA LYS A 87 -4.99 -16.98 9.73
C LYS A 87 -4.18 -16.92 11.04
N GLY A 88 -3.32 -17.91 11.29
CA GLY A 88 -2.40 -17.96 12.43
C GLY A 88 -1.23 -16.98 12.37
N GLY A 89 -1.00 -16.31 11.22
CA GLY A 89 0.07 -15.32 11.07
C GLY A 89 1.45 -15.92 10.78
N THR A 90 1.51 -17.16 10.30
CA THR A 90 2.74 -17.86 9.89
C THR A 90 3.46 -17.07 8.79
N PHE A 91 2.74 -16.65 7.75
CA PHE A 91 3.32 -15.93 6.62
C PHE A 91 3.48 -14.44 6.91
N LYS A 92 4.70 -13.91 6.63
CA LYS A 92 5.04 -12.49 6.83
C LYS A 92 4.89 -11.65 5.56
N SER A 93 4.88 -12.30 4.39
CA SER A 93 4.76 -11.67 3.07
C SER A 93 4.26 -12.70 2.05
N ARG A 94 3.88 -12.23 0.84
CA ARG A 94 3.59 -13.10 -0.30
C ARG A 94 4.78 -13.96 -0.70
N ALA A 95 6.00 -13.42 -0.61
CA ALA A 95 7.23 -14.15 -0.89
C ALA A 95 7.46 -15.30 0.10
N HIS A 96 7.22 -15.07 1.39
CA HIS A 96 7.32 -16.13 2.40
C HIS A 96 6.29 -17.24 2.13
N LEU A 97 5.05 -16.90 1.77
CA LEU A 97 4.07 -17.90 1.35
C LEU A 97 4.57 -18.74 0.16
N ARG A 98 5.06 -18.09 -0.90
CA ARG A 98 5.54 -18.80 -2.10
C ARG A 98 6.75 -19.69 -1.82
N HIS A 99 7.65 -19.23 -0.96
CA HIS A 99 8.78 -20.05 -0.51
C HIS A 99 8.30 -21.31 0.22
N TYR A 100 7.37 -21.17 1.16
CA TYR A 100 6.79 -22.29 1.89
C TYR A 100 6.06 -23.29 0.97
N ILE A 101 5.33 -22.79 -0.02
CA ILE A 101 4.66 -23.65 -1.02
C ILE A 101 5.69 -24.46 -1.83
N LYS A 102 6.81 -23.83 -2.19
CA LYS A 102 7.90 -24.46 -2.93
C LYS A 102 8.68 -25.48 -2.09
N GLU A 103 8.92 -25.19 -0.81
CA GLU A 103 9.64 -26.11 0.10
C GLU A 103 8.84 -27.38 0.42
N HIS A 104 7.51 -27.30 0.37
CA HIS A 104 6.63 -28.41 0.69
C HIS A 104 5.98 -29.06 -0.54
N ASP A 105 6.48 -28.75 -1.75
CA ASP A 105 6.01 -29.29 -3.02
C ASP A 105 4.48 -29.28 -3.20
N PHE A 106 3.85 -28.21 -2.71
CA PHE A 106 2.40 -28.03 -2.81
C PHE A 106 1.93 -27.55 -4.19
N ILE A 107 2.87 -27.39 -5.14
CA ILE A 107 2.61 -26.97 -6.51
C ILE A 107 2.21 -28.21 -7.31
N LYS A 108 1.03 -28.16 -7.94
CA LYS A 108 0.72 -29.09 -9.02
C LYS A 108 1.61 -28.73 -10.21
N GLY A 109 2.43 -29.70 -10.64
CA GLY A 109 3.08 -29.67 -11.95
C GLY A 109 2.05 -29.68 -13.08
#